data_AF-A0A1V4HU38-F1
#
_entry.id   AF-A0A1V4HU38-F1
#
_cell.length_a   1.000
_cell.length_b   1.000
_cell.length_c   1.000
_cell.angle_alpha   90.00
_cell.angle_beta   90.00
_cell.angle_gamma   90.00
#
_symmetry.space_group_name_H-M   'P 1'
#
loop_
_entity.id
_entity.type
_entity.pdbx_description
1 polymer ?
#
loop_
_entity_poly.entity_id
_entity_poly.type
_entity_poly.pdbx_seq_one_letter_code
_entity_poly.pdbx_strand_id
1 'polypeptide(L)'
;MGLPTLDIVHDITPVWLRVVQLWRNTPAAIAGLTSRTPLLLLEQSARDYGLRVVWRGEHRLAESGMITHSLEGPKGMLRTFERGVVHGADYDICIAHALISGPMVFGRDQDARLETVTTANGSTDAAPLYSWIIARRNHAFERGATA
;
A
#
# COMPACT_ATOMS: atom_id res chain seq x y z
N MET A 1 15.15 13.03 4.57
CA MET A 1 15.20 11.98 5.62
C MET A 1 14.80 10.67 4.94
N GLY A 2 15.78 9.82 4.64
CA GLY A 2 15.53 8.56 3.94
C GLY A 2 14.90 7.53 4.86
N LEU A 3 13.75 6.98 4.47
CA LEU A 3 13.21 5.78 5.10
C LEU A 3 14.15 4.60 4.77
N PRO A 4 14.42 3.68 5.71
CA PRO A 4 15.22 2.51 5.40
C PRO A 4 14.52 1.70 4.30
N THR A 5 15.16 1.60 3.14
CA THR A 5 14.71 0.76 2.02
C THR A 5 15.39 -0.60 2.09
N LEU A 6 14.70 -1.62 1.59
CA LEU A 6 15.21 -2.99 1.57
C LEU A 6 14.89 -3.56 0.19
N ASP A 7 15.91 -3.64 -0.66
CA ASP A 7 15.78 -4.23 -1.99
C ASP A 7 15.72 -5.76 -1.88
N ILE A 8 14.86 -6.36 -2.69
CA ILE A 8 14.61 -7.80 -2.69
C ILE A 8 15.01 -8.35 -4.05
N VAL A 9 16.05 -9.18 -4.07
CA VAL A 9 16.40 -9.97 -5.24
C VAL A 9 16.41 -11.45 -4.85
N HIS A 10 15.48 -12.19 -5.43
CA HIS A 10 15.37 -13.67 -5.42
C HIS A 10 15.00 -14.32 -4.08
N ASP A 11 15.64 -14.00 -2.95
CA ASP A 11 15.25 -14.52 -1.63
C ASP A 11 14.64 -13.43 -0.75
N ILE A 12 13.35 -13.59 -0.48
CA ILE A 12 12.55 -12.64 0.29
C ILE A 12 12.48 -12.99 1.77
N THR A 13 12.99 -14.17 2.15
CA THR A 13 12.94 -14.72 3.50
C THR A 13 13.55 -13.78 4.55
N PRO A 14 14.73 -13.17 4.33
CA PRO A 14 15.33 -12.27 5.32
C PRO A 14 14.45 -11.05 5.61
N VAL A 15 13.78 -10.52 4.58
CA VAL A 15 12.85 -9.40 4.69
C VAL A 15 11.63 -9.79 5.52
N TRP A 16 11.06 -10.97 5.23
CA TRP A 16 9.92 -11.52 5.97
C TRP A 16 10.22 -11.65 7.45
N LEU A 17 11.35 -12.28 7.78
CA LEU A 17 11.75 -12.49 9.17
C LEU A 17 11.88 -11.16 9.91
N ARG A 18 12.48 -10.15 9.26
CA ARG A 18 12.62 -8.82 9.84
C ARG A 18 11.28 -8.12 10.05
N VAL A 19 10.36 -8.22 9.09
CA VAL A 19 9.01 -7.65 9.18
C VAL A 19 8.20 -8.32 10.30
N VAL A 20 8.24 -9.65 10.39
CA VAL A 20 7.56 -10.42 11.44
C VAL A 20 8.14 -10.10 12.82
N GLN A 21 9.47 -10.01 12.94
CA GLN A 21 10.12 -9.57 14.17
C GLN A 21 9.70 -8.16 14.57
N LEU A 22 9.62 -7.23 13.61
CA LEU A 22 9.16 -5.87 13.85
C LEU A 22 7.73 -5.89 14.38
N TRP A 23 6.80 -6.55 13.72
CA TRP A 23 5.40 -6.62 14.15
C TRP A 23 5.19 -7.31 15.50
N ARG A 24 6.00 -8.32 15.81
CA ARG A 24 5.98 -8.97 17.13
C ARG A 24 6.34 -7.99 18.25
N ASN A 25 7.31 -7.11 18.02
CA ASN A 25 7.77 -6.16 19.04
C ASN A 25 6.87 -4.91 19.08
N THR A 26 6.57 -4.37 17.90
CA THR A 26 5.78 -3.16 17.70
C THR A 26 4.96 -3.33 16.42
N PRO A 27 3.63 -3.50 16.49
CA PRO A 27 2.76 -3.61 15.31
C PRO A 27 2.65 -2.26 14.56
N ALA A 28 3.74 -1.90 13.89
CA ALA A 28 3.95 -0.66 13.16
C ALA A 28 3.44 -0.78 11.71
N ALA A 29 3.09 0.37 11.14
CA ALA A 29 2.76 0.46 9.72
C ALA A 29 4.00 0.20 8.86
N ILE A 30 3.84 -0.59 7.80
CA ILE A 30 4.89 -0.88 6.81
C ILE A 30 4.30 -0.70 5.42
N ALA A 31 5.07 -0.12 4.51
CA ALA A 31 4.73 -0.01 3.10
C ALA A 31 5.80 -0.70 2.26
N GLY A 32 5.42 -1.13 1.05
CA GLY A 32 6.34 -1.76 0.12
C GLY A 32 5.76 -1.95 -1.27
N LEU A 33 6.60 -2.50 -2.15
CA LEU A 33 6.28 -2.86 -3.53
C LEU A 33 6.69 -4.32 -3.75
N THR A 34 5.78 -5.18 -4.20
CA THR A 34 6.08 -6.60 -4.43
C THR A 34 5.11 -7.22 -5.43
N SER A 35 5.33 -8.46 -5.86
CA SER A 35 4.35 -9.18 -6.69
C SER A 35 3.17 -9.69 -5.85
N ARG A 36 2.16 -10.30 -6.50
CA ARG A 36 0.93 -10.71 -5.80
C ARG A 36 1.17 -11.75 -4.69
N THR A 37 1.99 -12.77 -4.97
CA THR A 37 2.19 -13.91 -4.06
C THR A 37 2.85 -13.48 -2.74
N PRO A 38 3.96 -12.71 -2.75
CA PRO A 38 4.51 -12.19 -1.51
C PRO A 38 3.54 -11.27 -0.75
N LEU A 39 2.75 -10.43 -1.44
CA LEU A 39 1.74 -9.61 -0.76
C LEU A 39 0.71 -10.46 0.02
N LEU A 40 0.25 -11.58 -0.56
CA LEU A 40 -0.68 -12.48 0.13
C LEU A 40 -0.08 -13.06 1.42
N LEU A 41 1.19 -13.44 1.40
CA LEU A 41 1.89 -13.98 2.58
C LEU A 41 2.07 -12.91 3.66
N LEU A 42 2.43 -11.68 3.27
CA LEU A 42 2.51 -10.56 4.20
C LEU A 42 1.15 -10.24 4.81
N GLU A 43 0.10 -10.21 4.00
CA GLU A 43 -1.25 -9.97 4.47
C GLU A 43 -1.66 -11.02 5.49
N GLN A 44 -1.44 -12.31 5.22
CA GLN A 44 -1.77 -13.38 6.15
C GLN A 44 -0.97 -13.26 7.46
N SER A 45 0.34 -13.01 7.38
CA SER A 45 1.21 -12.88 8.57
C SER A 45 0.84 -11.66 9.42
N ALA A 46 0.50 -10.54 8.78
CA ALA A 46 0.07 -9.31 9.44
C ALA A 46 -1.19 -9.53 10.28
N ARG A 47 -2.07 -10.47 9.89
CA ARG A 47 -3.33 -10.72 10.58
C ARG A 47 -3.13 -11.17 12.01
N ASP A 48 -2.09 -11.97 12.26
CA ASP A 48 -1.72 -12.50 13.56
C ASP A 48 -1.32 -11.39 14.55
N TYR A 49 -0.96 -10.21 14.04
CA TYR A 49 -0.56 -9.03 14.82
C TYR A 49 -1.59 -7.89 14.81
N GLY A 50 -2.84 -8.16 14.36
CA GLY A 50 -3.91 -7.17 14.30
C GLY A 50 -3.73 -6.11 13.20
N LEU A 51 -2.90 -6.39 12.20
CA LEU A 51 -2.63 -5.53 11.06
C LEU A 51 -3.36 -6.03 9.81
N ARG A 52 -3.62 -5.15 8.86
CA ARG A 52 -4.27 -5.47 7.58
C ARG A 52 -3.68 -4.61 6.46
N VAL A 53 -3.84 -5.05 5.22
CA VAL A 53 -3.61 -4.17 4.06
C VAL A 53 -4.68 -3.09 4.08
N VAL A 54 -4.25 -1.83 4.16
CA VAL A 54 -5.12 -0.64 4.19
C VAL A 54 -5.00 0.17 2.90
N TRP A 55 -4.00 -0.10 2.08
CA TRP A 55 -3.84 0.47 0.76
C TRP A 55 -3.22 -0.56 -0.15
N ARG A 56 -3.68 -0.60 -1.40
CA ARG A 56 -3.14 -1.44 -2.46
C ARG A 56 -3.19 -0.70 -3.79
N GLY A 57 -2.06 -0.52 -4.44
CA GLY A 57 -1.98 -0.09 -5.83
C GLY A 57 -1.48 -1.24 -6.69
N GLU A 58 -2.29 -1.72 -7.63
CA GLU A 58 -1.84 -2.65 -8.67
C GLU A 58 -1.28 -1.88 -9.85
N HIS A 59 -0.12 -2.28 -10.35
CA HIS A 59 0.61 -1.66 -11.46
C HIS A 59 0.73 -2.68 -12.58
N ARG A 60 -0.01 -2.45 -13.67
CA ARG A 60 0.05 -3.29 -14.88
C ARG A 60 0.66 -2.51 -16.01
N LEU A 61 1.76 -3.01 -16.55
CA LEU A 61 2.33 -2.47 -17.78
C LEU A 61 1.54 -3.01 -18.98
N ALA A 62 1.00 -2.11 -19.78
CA ALA A 62 0.31 -2.42 -21.03
C ALA A 62 1.31 -2.49 -22.20
N GLU A 63 0.92 -3.17 -23.28
CA GLU A 63 1.72 -3.28 -24.52
C GLU A 63 2.13 -1.91 -25.10
N SER A 64 1.35 -0.87 -24.82
CA SER A 64 1.62 0.51 -25.24
C SER A 64 2.76 1.20 -24.48
N GLY A 65 3.39 0.54 -23.50
CA GLY A 65 4.37 1.17 -22.59
C GLY A 65 3.71 2.04 -21.51
N MET A 66 2.38 2.02 -21.40
CA MET A 66 1.66 2.71 -20.33
C MET A 66 1.52 1.80 -19.10
N ILE A 67 1.67 2.35 -17.90
CA ILE A 67 1.28 1.67 -16.66
C ILE A 67 -0.13 2.07 -16.28
N THR A 68 -1.02 1.09 -16.19
CA THR A 68 -2.33 1.26 -15.54
C THR A 68 -2.16 1.00 -14.05
N HIS A 69 -2.60 1.96 -13.24
CA HIS A 69 -2.65 1.87 -11.79
C HIS A 69 -4.09 1.68 -11.32
N SER A 70 -4.36 0.58 -10.63
CA SER A 70 -5.64 0.36 -9.94
C SER A 70 -5.40 0.46 -8.43
N LEU A 71 -5.90 1.52 -7.82
CA LEU A 71 -5.68 1.86 -6.42
C LEU A 71 -6.92 1.53 -5.58
N GLU A 72 -6.69 1.00 -4.39
CA GLU A 72 -7.70 0.69 -3.39
C GLU A 72 -7.22 1.15 -2.01
N GLY A 73 -8.12 1.77 -1.25
CA GLY A 73 -7.85 2.18 0.12
C GLY A 73 -8.81 3.26 0.62
N PRO A 74 -8.47 3.94 1.74
CA PRO A 74 -9.29 4.98 2.33
C PRO A 74 -9.61 6.11 1.35
N LYS A 75 -10.89 6.52 1.31
CA LYS A 75 -11.37 7.62 0.46
C LYS A 75 -10.53 8.88 0.58
N GLY A 76 -10.14 9.26 1.80
CA GLY A 76 -9.32 10.46 2.04
C GLY A 76 -7.94 10.40 1.37
N MET A 77 -7.32 9.21 1.35
CA MET A 77 -6.04 9.01 0.66
C MET A 77 -6.23 9.06 -0.85
N LEU A 78 -7.24 8.35 -1.37
CA LEU A 78 -7.51 8.32 -2.81
C LEU A 78 -7.85 9.71 -3.37
N ARG A 79 -8.62 10.53 -2.63
CA ARG A 79 -8.87 11.93 -3.02
C ARG A 79 -7.60 12.79 -3.02
N THR A 80 -6.69 12.53 -2.09
CA THR A 80 -5.41 13.26 -2.03
C THR A 80 -4.52 12.89 -3.21
N PHE A 81 -4.49 11.60 -3.55
CA PHE A 81 -3.83 11.09 -4.75
C PHE A 81 -4.44 11.70 -6.02
N GLU A 82 -5.76 11.62 -6.19
CA GLU A 82 -6.49 12.12 -7.36
C GLU A 82 -6.23 13.61 -7.60
N ARG A 83 -6.24 14.42 -6.53
CA ARG A 83 -5.89 15.84 -6.61
C ARG A 83 -4.45 16.07 -7.11
N GLY A 84 -3.49 15.26 -6.68
CA GLY A 84 -2.12 15.34 -7.19
C GLY A 84 -2.06 15.07 -8.70
N VAL A 85 -2.76 14.02 -9.15
CA VAL A 85 -2.85 13.66 -10.57
C VAL A 85 -3.50 14.78 -11.39
N VAL A 86 -4.60 15.37 -10.91
CA VAL A 86 -5.29 16.49 -11.57
C VAL A 86 -4.36 17.71 -11.71
N HIS A 87 -3.41 17.90 -10.78
CA HIS A 87 -2.41 18.96 -10.85
C HIS A 87 -1.16 18.58 -11.65
N GLY A 88 -1.15 17.42 -12.32
CA GLY A 88 -0.04 16.98 -13.17
C GLY A 88 1.20 16.53 -12.40
N ALA A 89 1.07 16.17 -11.13
CA ALA A 89 2.17 15.61 -10.36
C ALA A 89 2.44 14.15 -10.78
N ASP A 90 3.70 13.74 -10.71
CA ASP A 90 4.11 12.36 -10.98
C ASP A 90 3.49 11.40 -9.96
N TYR A 91 3.36 10.13 -10.37
CA TYR A 91 2.67 9.11 -9.59
C TYR A 91 3.31 8.87 -8.21
N ASP A 92 4.64 8.82 -8.16
CA ASP A 92 5.42 8.63 -6.95
C ASP A 92 5.22 9.79 -5.97
N ILE A 93 5.18 11.02 -6.47
CA ILE A 93 4.83 12.21 -5.69
C ILE A 93 3.39 12.11 -5.17
N CYS A 94 2.44 11.70 -6.00
CA CYS A 94 1.04 11.54 -5.61
C CYS A 94 0.87 10.50 -4.50
N ILE A 95 1.54 9.35 -4.61
CA ILE A 95 1.54 8.31 -3.57
C ILE A 95 2.22 8.81 -2.30
N ALA A 96 3.43 9.37 -2.39
CA ALA A 96 4.15 9.86 -1.22
C ALA A 96 3.32 10.92 -0.46
N HIS A 97 2.68 11.82 -1.19
CA HIS A 97 1.81 12.84 -0.60
C HIS A 97 0.55 12.22 0.04
N ALA A 98 -0.11 11.27 -0.62
CA ALA A 98 -1.25 10.55 -0.04
C ALA A 98 -0.86 9.78 1.24
N LEU A 99 0.35 9.23 1.31
CA LEU A 99 0.91 8.55 2.48
C LEU A 99 1.18 9.50 3.64
N ILE A 100 1.81 10.65 3.37
CA ILE A 100 2.21 11.62 4.40
C ILE A 100 1.00 12.38 4.95
N SER A 101 0.06 12.75 4.07
CA SER A 101 -1.16 13.47 4.45
C SER A 101 -2.28 12.57 4.96
N GLY A 102 -2.14 11.25 4.79
CA GLY A 102 -3.10 10.26 5.23
C GLY A 102 -3.11 10.09 6.75
N PRO A 103 -4.24 9.65 7.34
CA PRO A 103 -4.27 9.33 8.76
C PRO A 103 -3.37 8.12 9.05
N MET A 104 -2.53 8.18 10.10
CA MET A 104 -1.76 7.00 10.54
C MET A 104 -2.64 5.87 11.10
N VAL A 105 -3.92 6.18 11.36
CA VAL A 105 -4.92 5.25 11.88
C VAL A 105 -6.10 5.22 10.94
N PHE A 106 -6.32 4.08 10.31
CA PHE A 106 -7.38 3.89 9.31
C PHE A 106 -8.68 3.48 9.99
N GLY A 107 -9.70 4.34 9.90
CA GLY A 107 -11.03 4.06 10.43
C GLY A 107 -11.78 2.98 9.62
N ARG A 108 -13.05 2.75 9.96
CA ARG A 108 -13.98 1.90 9.17
C ARG A 108 -14.38 2.52 7.83
N ASP A 109 -13.67 3.56 7.39
CA ASP A 109 -13.97 4.30 6.18
C ASP A 109 -14.04 3.32 5.01
N GLN A 110 -15.06 3.45 4.17
CA GLN A 110 -15.27 2.49 3.08
C GLN A 110 -14.10 2.58 2.11
N ASP A 111 -13.46 1.45 1.86
CA ASP A 111 -12.45 1.34 0.81
C ASP A 111 -13.09 1.77 -0.51
N ALA A 112 -12.42 2.69 -1.21
CA ALA A 112 -12.80 3.10 -2.56
C ALA A 112 -11.78 2.56 -3.56
N ARG A 113 -12.13 2.62 -4.83
CA ARG A 113 -11.24 2.23 -5.94
C ARG A 113 -11.09 3.39 -6.91
N LEU A 114 -9.86 3.59 -7.39
CA LEU A 114 -9.51 4.62 -8.37
C LEU A 114 -8.60 3.99 -9.43
N GLU A 115 -8.81 4.34 -10.69
CA GLU A 115 -7.93 3.93 -11.79
C GLU A 115 -7.26 5.16 -12.41
N THR A 116 -5.97 5.06 -12.70
CA THR A 116 -5.19 6.11 -13.39
C THR A 116 -4.12 5.47 -14.27
N VAL A 117 -3.53 6.24 -15.19
CA VAL A 117 -2.56 5.72 -16.17
C VAL A 117 -1.36 6.67 -16.23
N THR A 118 -0.15 6.11 -16.21
CA THR A 118 1.12 6.84 -16.43
C THR A 118 1.93 6.20 -17.54
N THR A 119 2.95 6.91 -18.05
CA THR A 119 3.92 6.37 -19.01
C THR A 119 5.07 5.67 -18.28
N ALA A 120 5.61 4.59 -18.85
CA ALA A 120 6.84 3.99 -18.37
C ALA A 120 7.70 3.43 -19.49
N ASN A 121 9.02 3.41 -19.25
CA ASN A 121 9.96 2.72 -20.09
C ASN A 121 10.25 1.35 -19.46
N GLY A 122 9.67 0.28 -20.00
CA GLY A 122 9.84 -1.07 -19.48
C GLY A 122 9.37 -2.16 -20.45
N SER A 123 9.79 -3.40 -20.21
CA SER A 123 9.35 -4.55 -21.02
C SER A 123 7.96 -5.01 -20.62
N THR A 124 7.07 -5.17 -21.59
CA THR A 124 5.64 -5.47 -21.46
C THR A 124 5.32 -6.85 -20.86
N ASP A 125 6.32 -7.72 -20.66
CA ASP A 125 6.18 -9.10 -20.17
C ASP A 125 6.38 -9.24 -18.65
N ALA A 126 6.39 -8.13 -17.91
CA ALA A 126 6.58 -8.15 -16.47
C ALA A 126 5.26 -8.45 -15.72
N ALA A 127 5.31 -9.39 -14.78
CA ALA A 127 4.19 -9.66 -13.88
C ALA A 127 3.77 -8.38 -13.12
N PRO A 128 2.47 -8.19 -12.82
CA PRO A 128 2.00 -6.99 -12.11
C PRO A 128 2.71 -6.81 -10.77
N LEU A 129 3.12 -5.58 -10.51
CA LEU A 129 3.61 -5.16 -9.20
C LEU A 129 2.47 -4.57 -8.39
N TYR A 130 2.58 -4.70 -7.06
CA TYR A 130 1.62 -4.19 -6.11
C TYR A 130 2.34 -3.30 -5.09
N SER A 131 2.02 -2.02 -5.06
CA SER A 131 2.31 -1.16 -3.92
C SER A 131 1.29 -1.42 -2.82
N TRP A 132 1.71 -1.40 -1.57
CA TRP A 132 0.83 -1.71 -0.45
C TRP A 132 1.25 -0.99 0.83
N ILE A 133 0.27 -0.83 1.73
CA ILE A 133 0.49 -0.43 3.11
C ILE A 133 -0.21 -1.45 4.00
N ILE A 134 0.52 -1.98 4.97
CA ILE A 134 -0.02 -2.78 6.06
C ILE A 134 0.03 -1.96 7.34
N ALA A 135 -1.12 -1.76 7.98
CA ALA A 135 -1.25 -0.95 9.19
C ALA A 135 -2.37 -1.47 10.10
N ARG A 136 -2.48 -0.88 11.29
CA ARG A 136 -3.61 -1.16 12.18
C ARG A 136 -4.89 -0.57 11.62
N ARG A 137 -5.96 -1.36 11.61
CA ARG A 137 -7.33 -0.86 11.42
C ARG A 137 -7.88 -0.48 12.79
N ASN A 138 -8.46 0.71 12.92
CA ASN A 138 -8.99 1.14 14.21
C ASN A 138 -10.21 0.27 14.59
N HIS A 139 -10.19 -0.35 15.77
CA HIS A 139 -11.31 -1.12 16.32
C HIS A 139 -12.26 -0.28 17.20
N ALA A 140 -12.03 1.03 17.33
CA ALA A 140 -12.78 1.86 18.27
C ALA A 140 -14.11 2.38 17.70
N PHE A 141 -15.17 1.55 17.75
CA PHE A 141 -16.57 2.00 17.96
C PHE A 141 -17.51 0.85 18.40
N GLU A 142 -17.12 -0.04 19.32
CA GLU A 142 -18.05 -1.10 19.81
C GLU A 142 -18.05 -1.30 21.34
N ARG A 143 -17.68 -0.28 22.12
CA ARG A 143 -17.97 -0.26 23.58
C ARG A 143 -18.32 1.15 24.03
N GLY A 144 -19.62 1.46 24.08
CA GLY A 144 -20.11 2.70 24.68
C GLY A 144 -21.40 3.26 24.06
N ALA A 145 -22.46 2.46 24.00
CA ALA A 145 -23.83 2.97 23.79
C ALA A 145 -24.86 2.05 24.48
N THR A 146 -24.64 1.77 25.75
CA THR A 146 -25.69 1.35 26.69
C THR A 146 -25.32 1.85 28.08
N ALA A 147 -25.85 3.00 28.44
CA ALA A 147 -26.23 3.40 29.79
C ALA A 147 -27.17 4.61 29.66
#